data_AF-A0A9N9R0T2-F1
#
_entry.id   AF-A0A9N9R0T2-F1
#
_cell.length_a   1.000
_cell.length_b   1.000
_cell.length_c   1.000
_cell.angle_alpha   90.00
_cell.angle_beta   90.00
_cell.angle_gamma   90.00
#
_symmetry.space_group_name_H-M   'P 1'
#
loop_
_entity.id
_entity.type
_entity.pdbx_description
1 polymer ?
#
loop_
_entity_poly.entity_id
_entity_poly.type
_entity_poly.pdbx_seq_one_letter_code
_entity_poly.pdbx_strand_id
1 'polypeptide(L)'
;MPRVNRSPPRLLTSDSLLPQITHCKSDSNLPDCAGLQIPTNAPALCREATSDPNLALRKRKRGDEVDKDEIIAMFAMLKKEQEERFSALMNKIETGIKAHTDQNSAILSSIEFLGQKYDELVTRIDTLEREKIEDSKQIKLLEARLEHFERFHRISSIEVRNVPKTSVETKTDLLNLVQKVGTALSVPLQAADIRDVYRINTRKDTNQPIVAELTSVILRDKIISNVKTHNKLNSQNKFSTSNIKLDGPQKPIFISENLAPQTKKLFFLARETAKEFGYKYCWTSRGKVYMRRTDGAPFVRVNNEGDLEKVKSK
;
A
#
# COMPACT_ATOMS: atom_id res chain seq x y z
N MET A 1 -3.95 -0.87 37.40
CA MET A 1 -3.63 -0.14 36.15
C MET A 1 -4.85 -0.25 35.23
N PRO A 2 -5.66 0.80 35.03
CA PRO A 2 -6.81 0.73 34.15
C PRO A 2 -6.37 0.74 32.69
N ARG A 3 -7.01 -0.09 31.84
CA ARG A 3 -6.72 -0.19 30.40
C ARG A 3 -7.18 1.09 29.70
N VAL A 4 -6.25 1.74 29.00
CA VAL A 4 -6.51 2.87 28.12
C VAL A 4 -7.22 2.36 26.87
N ASN A 5 -8.50 2.70 26.71
CA ASN A 5 -9.23 2.49 25.46
C ASN A 5 -8.71 3.49 24.42
N ARG A 6 -7.96 3.01 23.44
CA ARG A 6 -7.55 3.82 22.28
C ARG A 6 -8.62 3.74 21.21
N SER A 7 -9.06 4.89 20.71
CA SER A 7 -9.96 5.02 19.57
C SER A 7 -9.32 4.41 18.30
N PRO A 8 -10.10 3.77 17.42
CA PRO A 8 -9.57 3.20 16.19
C PRO A 8 -9.11 4.28 15.20
N PRO A 9 -8.16 4.00 14.31
CA PRO A 9 -7.70 4.96 13.31
C PRO A 9 -8.82 5.30 12.34
N ARG A 10 -8.90 6.58 11.94
CA ARG A 10 -9.85 7.06 10.94
C ARG A 10 -9.58 6.35 9.60
N LEU A 11 -10.57 5.67 9.06
CA LEU A 11 -10.49 5.10 7.70
C LEU A 11 -10.37 6.25 6.70
N LEU A 12 -9.21 6.33 6.03
CA LEU A 12 -8.97 7.26 4.93
C LEU A 12 -9.73 6.73 3.71
N THR A 13 -10.83 7.40 3.37
CA THR A 13 -11.51 7.23 2.07
C THR A 13 -10.62 7.78 0.97
N SER A 14 -10.56 7.06 -0.16
CA SER A 14 -9.65 7.27 -1.30
C SER A 14 -9.81 8.60 -2.06
N ASP A 15 -10.65 9.52 -1.59
CA ASP A 15 -11.03 10.74 -2.31
C ASP A 15 -10.28 12.01 -1.91
N SER A 16 -9.33 11.95 -0.97
CA SER A 16 -8.70 13.17 -0.44
C SER A 16 -7.20 13.35 -0.73
N LEU A 17 -6.62 12.61 -1.68
CA LEU A 17 -5.18 12.69 -1.99
C LEU A 17 -4.87 12.85 -3.48
N LEU A 18 -5.53 13.80 -4.13
CA LEU A 18 -5.02 14.38 -5.37
C LEU A 18 -5.13 15.91 -5.25
N PRO A 19 -4.01 16.66 -5.24
CA PRO A 19 -4.10 18.08 -5.56
C PRO A 19 -4.66 18.15 -6.99
N GLN A 20 -5.74 18.90 -7.20
CA GLN A 20 -6.20 19.22 -8.55
C GLN A 20 -5.03 19.87 -9.28
N ILE A 21 -4.43 19.15 -10.23
CA ILE A 21 -3.53 19.73 -11.20
C ILE A 21 -4.40 20.60 -12.09
N THR A 22 -4.52 21.88 -11.72
CA THR A 22 -5.00 22.88 -12.66
C THR A 22 -3.91 22.98 -13.73
N HIS A 23 -4.17 22.41 -14.91
CA HIS A 23 -3.41 22.75 -16.09
C HIS A 23 -3.35 24.28 -16.18
N CYS A 24 -2.17 24.87 -15.98
CA CYS A 24 -1.91 26.22 -16.42
C CYS A 24 -2.12 26.20 -17.94
N LYS A 25 -3.28 26.67 -18.38
CA LYS A 25 -3.40 27.18 -19.74
C LYS A 25 -2.37 28.29 -19.84
N SER A 26 -1.45 28.15 -20.78
CA SER A 26 -0.60 29.25 -21.20
C SER A 26 -1.52 30.39 -21.64
N ASP A 27 -1.69 31.39 -20.77
CA ASP A 27 -2.31 32.65 -21.16
C ASP A 27 -1.37 33.31 -22.17
N SER A 28 -1.66 33.11 -23.44
CA SER A 28 -1.15 33.93 -24.53
C SER A 28 -1.77 35.32 -24.41
N ASN A 29 -1.31 36.11 -23.43
CA ASN A 29 -1.55 37.54 -23.34
C ASN A 29 -0.64 38.29 -24.32
N LEU A 30 -0.71 37.90 -25.59
CA LEU A 30 -0.28 38.72 -26.72
C LEU A 30 -1.57 39.38 -27.25
N PRO A 31 -1.71 40.70 -27.16
CA PRO A 31 -2.82 41.36 -27.84
C PRO A 31 -2.65 41.12 -29.34
N ASP A 32 -3.64 40.45 -29.92
CA ASP A 32 -3.79 40.30 -31.37
C ASP A 32 -3.84 41.71 -31.97
N CYS A 33 -2.73 42.16 -32.57
CA CYS A 33 -2.65 43.44 -33.27
C CYS A 33 -3.37 43.36 -34.63
N ALA A 34 -4.61 42.87 -34.63
CA ALA A 34 -5.50 42.80 -35.78
C ALA A 34 -6.81 43.51 -35.42
N GLY A 35 -6.77 44.85 -35.40
CA GLY A 35 -7.99 45.61 -35.09
C GLY A 35 -7.82 47.09 -34.74
N LEU A 36 -6.61 47.66 -34.76
CA LEU A 36 -6.47 49.11 -34.73
C LEU A 36 -6.75 49.66 -36.13
N GLN A 37 -8.02 49.96 -36.38
CA GLN A 37 -8.38 50.96 -37.38
C GLN A 37 -7.63 52.24 -37.01
N ILE A 38 -6.57 52.55 -37.76
CA ILE A 38 -6.02 53.90 -37.82
C ILE A 38 -7.22 54.81 -38.12
N PRO A 39 -7.55 55.81 -37.29
CA PRO A 39 -8.52 56.80 -37.71
C PRO A 39 -7.91 57.54 -38.90
N THR A 40 -8.36 57.20 -40.11
CA THR A 40 -8.04 57.87 -41.38
C THR A 40 -8.68 59.25 -41.51
N ASN A 41 -9.02 59.89 -40.40
CA ASN A 41 -9.42 61.30 -40.36
C ASN A 41 -8.23 62.15 -39.93
N ALA A 42 -7.18 62.14 -40.76
CA ALA A 42 -6.40 63.35 -40.90
C ALA A 42 -7.28 64.34 -41.66
N PRO A 43 -7.61 65.54 -41.13
CA PRO A 43 -8.20 66.56 -41.97
C PRO A 43 -7.20 66.84 -43.10
N ALA A 44 -7.58 66.49 -44.32
CA ALA A 44 -6.89 66.97 -45.50
C ALA A 44 -7.02 68.50 -45.45
N LEU A 45 -5.95 69.19 -45.06
CA LEU A 45 -5.79 70.61 -45.32
C LEU A 45 -5.62 70.78 -46.83
N CYS A 46 -6.71 70.58 -47.56
CA CYS A 46 -6.89 71.12 -48.89
C CYS A 46 -6.86 72.63 -48.70
N ARG A 47 -5.75 73.26 -49.08
CA ARG A 47 -5.71 74.71 -49.29
C ARG A 47 -6.59 75.00 -50.50
N GLU A 48 -7.89 75.17 -50.25
CA GLU A 48 -8.70 76.01 -51.12
C GLU A 48 -8.33 77.45 -50.79
N ALA A 49 -7.64 78.10 -51.72
CA ALA A 49 -7.41 79.53 -51.67
C ALA A 49 -8.76 80.24 -51.88
N THR A 50 -9.49 80.48 -50.79
CA THR A 50 -10.62 81.41 -50.83
C THR A 50 -10.07 82.82 -50.98
N SER A 51 -10.17 83.35 -52.20
CA SER A 51 -9.91 84.74 -52.51
C SER A 51 -11.03 85.61 -51.94
N ASP A 52 -10.98 85.88 -50.65
CA ASP A 52 -11.86 86.86 -50.00
C ASP A 52 -11.40 88.28 -50.40
N PRO A 53 -12.23 89.09 -51.09
CA PRO A 53 -11.83 90.40 -51.61
C PRO A 53 -11.88 91.52 -50.55
N ASN A 54 -11.91 91.17 -49.26
CA ASN A 54 -11.98 92.14 -48.16
C ASN A 54 -11.00 91.85 -47.01
N LEU A 55 -9.80 91.35 -47.32
CA LEU A 55 -8.67 91.54 -46.41
C LEU A 55 -8.21 92.99 -46.50
N ALA A 56 -8.81 93.84 -45.66
CA ALA A 56 -8.27 95.14 -45.36
C ALA A 56 -6.79 94.97 -44.97
N LEU A 57 -5.89 95.55 -45.77
CA LEU A 57 -4.48 95.73 -45.44
C LEU A 57 -4.41 96.59 -44.18
N ARG A 58 -4.53 95.95 -43.02
CA ARG A 58 -4.17 96.54 -41.75
C ARG A 58 -2.67 96.80 -41.85
N LYS A 59 -2.31 98.06 -42.09
CA LYS A 59 -0.94 98.57 -41.90
C LYS A 59 -0.48 98.03 -40.54
N ARG A 60 0.37 97.00 -40.54
CA ARG A 60 1.08 96.59 -39.33
C ARG A 60 1.90 97.80 -38.91
N LYS A 61 1.49 98.40 -37.79
CA LYS A 61 2.33 99.31 -37.02
C LYS A 61 3.63 98.55 -36.77
N ARG A 62 4.74 99.00 -37.36
CA ARG A 62 6.08 98.55 -36.94
C ARG A 62 6.29 99.06 -35.52
N GLY A 63 6.69 98.16 -34.62
CA GLY A 63 6.73 98.35 -33.17
C GLY A 63 5.80 97.30 -32.55
N ASP A 64 6.28 96.15 -32.07
CA ASP A 64 7.58 95.85 -31.48
C ASP A 64 8.38 94.80 -32.29
N GLU A 65 9.71 94.89 -32.27
CA GLU A 65 10.58 93.78 -32.68
C GLU A 65 10.24 92.59 -31.79
N VAL A 66 9.80 91.48 -32.39
CA VAL A 66 9.83 90.20 -31.69
C VAL A 66 11.31 89.90 -31.48
N ASP A 67 11.77 90.07 -30.25
CA ASP A 67 13.17 89.95 -29.91
C ASP A 67 13.61 88.51 -30.20
N LYS A 68 14.48 88.37 -31.20
CA LYS A 68 15.00 87.04 -31.60
C LYS A 68 15.74 86.40 -30.44
N ASP A 69 16.30 87.21 -29.55
CA ASP A 69 17.05 86.75 -28.38
C ASP A 69 16.10 86.14 -27.33
N GLU A 70 14.86 86.64 -27.19
CA GLU A 70 13.84 86.03 -26.32
C GLU A 70 13.39 84.65 -26.83
N ILE A 71 13.19 84.49 -28.14
CA ILE A 71 12.82 83.20 -28.73
C ILE A 71 13.96 82.19 -28.58
N ILE A 72 15.21 82.61 -28.83
CA ILE A 72 16.40 81.77 -28.65
C ILE A 72 16.56 81.37 -27.17
N ALA A 73 16.34 82.29 -26.24
CA ALA A 73 16.35 82.01 -24.81
C ALA A 73 15.26 81.01 -24.41
N MET A 74 14.04 81.16 -24.94
CA MET A 74 12.93 80.24 -24.68
C MET A 74 13.21 78.82 -25.22
N PHE A 75 13.79 78.68 -26.41
CA PHE A 75 14.23 77.38 -26.95
C PHE A 75 15.41 76.78 -26.15
N ALA A 76 16.34 77.61 -25.67
CA ALA A 76 17.44 77.16 -24.82
C ALA A 76 16.92 76.66 -23.45
N MET A 77 15.97 77.36 -22.85
CA MET A 77 15.28 76.92 -21.62
C MET A 77 14.51 75.62 -21.85
N LEU A 78 13.75 75.51 -22.94
CA LEU A 78 13.02 74.28 -23.27
C LEU A 78 13.96 73.10 -23.51
N LYS A 79 15.08 73.32 -24.22
CA LYS A 79 16.11 72.29 -24.43
C LYS A 79 16.71 71.82 -23.11
N LYS A 80 17.01 72.76 -22.21
CA LYS A 80 17.52 72.44 -20.86
C LYS A 80 16.51 71.63 -20.05
N GLU A 81 15.25 72.03 -20.06
CA GLU A 81 14.17 71.29 -19.37
C GLU A 81 13.96 69.89 -19.96
N GLN A 82 14.03 69.74 -21.29
CA GLN A 82 13.95 68.44 -21.95
C GLN A 82 15.15 67.54 -21.62
N GLU A 83 16.37 68.08 -21.55
CA GLU A 83 17.57 67.34 -21.15
C GLU A 83 17.48 66.88 -19.69
N GLU A 84 17.00 67.74 -18.80
CA GLU A 84 16.76 67.40 -17.39
C GLU A 84 15.72 66.28 -17.25
N ARG A 85 14.59 66.38 -17.95
CA ARG A 85 13.55 65.34 -18.00
C ARG A 85 14.06 64.03 -18.59
N PHE A 86 14.85 64.09 -19.66
CA PHE A 86 15.46 62.92 -20.29
C PHE A 86 16.45 62.25 -19.35
N SER A 87 17.32 63.02 -18.68
CA SER A 87 18.25 62.49 -17.67
C SER A 87 17.51 61.81 -16.52
N ALA A 88 16.41 62.40 -16.05
CA ALA A 88 15.59 61.84 -14.97
C ALA A 88 14.89 60.54 -15.40
N LEU A 89 14.43 60.46 -16.66
CA LEU A 89 13.85 59.24 -17.22
C LEU A 89 14.91 58.15 -17.36
N MET A 90 16.09 58.47 -17.90
CA MET A 90 17.20 57.52 -18.06
C MET A 90 17.65 56.96 -16.71
N ASN A 91 17.77 57.82 -15.69
CA ASN A 91 18.09 57.38 -14.33
C ASN A 91 17.02 56.43 -13.77
N LYS A 92 15.72 56.71 -13.97
CA LYS A 92 14.64 55.81 -13.55
C LYS A 92 14.69 54.47 -14.27
N ILE A 93 14.92 54.47 -15.58
CA ILE A 93 15.07 53.24 -16.38
C ILE A 93 16.28 52.44 -15.89
N GLU A 94 17.42 53.08 -15.67
CA GLU A 94 18.63 52.43 -15.17
C GLU A 94 18.41 51.80 -13.79
N THR A 95 17.75 52.52 -12.86
CA THR A 95 17.41 51.97 -11.54
C THR A 95 16.44 50.79 -11.63
N GLY A 96 15.45 50.84 -12.53
CA GLY A 96 14.52 49.74 -12.77
C GLY A 96 15.22 48.51 -13.34
N ILE A 97 16.12 48.69 -14.31
CA ILE A 97 16.92 47.61 -14.90
C ILE A 97 17.81 46.97 -13.83
N LYS A 98 18.47 47.76 -12.97
CA LYS A 98 19.27 47.24 -11.85
C LYS A 98 18.42 46.42 -10.88
N ALA A 99 17.28 46.95 -10.44
CA ALA A 99 16.37 46.23 -9.54
C ALA A 99 15.87 44.90 -10.13
N HIS A 100 15.51 44.88 -11.42
CA HIS A 100 15.13 43.64 -12.10
C HIS A 100 16.30 42.67 -12.27
N THR A 101 17.51 43.16 -12.52
CA THR A 101 18.71 42.32 -12.62
C THR A 101 19.01 41.66 -11.28
N ASP A 102 18.91 42.40 -10.19
CA ASP A 102 19.09 41.90 -8.82
C ASP A 102 18.02 40.84 -8.48
N GLN A 103 16.74 41.11 -8.80
CA GLN A 103 15.66 40.14 -8.63
C GLN A 103 15.90 38.86 -9.43
N ASN A 104 16.30 38.98 -10.70
CA ASN A 104 16.61 37.82 -11.55
C ASN A 104 17.78 37.01 -10.97
N SER A 105 18.81 37.66 -10.42
CA SER A 105 19.92 36.96 -9.76
C SER A 105 19.47 36.17 -8.52
N ALA A 106 18.56 36.73 -7.72
CA ALA A 106 18.00 36.07 -6.54
C ALA A 106 17.07 34.89 -6.93
N ILE A 107 16.32 35.03 -8.02
CA ILE A 107 15.49 33.96 -8.59
C ILE A 107 16.37 32.81 -9.09
N LEU A 108 17.43 33.10 -9.85
CA LEU A 108 18.37 32.08 -10.33
C LEU A 108 18.99 31.29 -9.16
N SER A 109 19.40 32.00 -8.11
CA SER A 109 19.95 31.38 -6.89
C SER A 109 18.91 30.48 -6.20
N SER A 110 17.64 30.90 -6.16
CA SER A 110 16.55 30.11 -5.58
C SER A 110 16.23 28.86 -6.41
N ILE A 111 16.28 28.97 -7.74
CA ILE A 111 16.08 27.84 -8.65
C ILE A 111 17.21 26.82 -8.51
N GLU A 112 18.46 27.28 -8.41
CA GLU A 112 19.61 26.40 -8.17
C GLU A 112 19.47 25.65 -6.84
N PHE A 113 19.09 26.35 -5.77
CA PHE A 113 18.82 25.72 -4.47
C PHE A 113 17.68 24.69 -4.55
N LEU A 114 16.59 25.00 -5.24
CA LEU A 114 15.49 24.06 -5.46
C LEU A 114 15.92 22.86 -6.29
N GLY A 115 16.79 23.04 -7.29
CA GLY A 115 17.37 21.96 -8.07
C GLY A 115 18.18 21.00 -7.19
N GLN A 116 19.05 21.53 -6.34
CA GLN A 116 19.82 20.72 -5.39
C GLN A 116 18.90 19.96 -4.41
N LYS A 117 17.83 20.60 -3.92
CA LYS A 117 16.85 19.94 -3.05
C LYS A 117 16.04 18.87 -3.78
N TYR A 118 15.73 19.09 -5.05
CA TYR A 118 15.06 18.11 -5.89
C TYR A 118 15.92 16.86 -6.08
N ASP A 119 17.20 17.02 -6.40
CA ASP A 119 18.14 15.91 -6.54
C ASP A 119 18.31 15.13 -5.22
N GLU A 120 18.38 15.83 -4.08
CA GLU A 120 18.40 15.21 -2.74
C GLU A 120 17.13 14.40 -2.48
N LEU A 121 15.96 14.89 -2.89
CA LEU A 121 14.70 14.16 -2.73
C LEU A 121 14.61 12.94 -3.64
N VAL A 122 15.01 13.06 -4.90
CA VAL A 122 15.03 11.94 -5.86
C VAL A 122 15.93 10.82 -5.34
N THR A 123 17.16 11.15 -4.94
CA THR A 123 18.10 10.17 -4.38
C THR A 123 17.55 9.51 -3.12
N ARG A 124 16.89 10.28 -2.24
CA ARG A 124 16.23 9.73 -1.05
C ARG A 124 15.09 8.78 -1.40
N ILE A 125 14.24 9.13 -2.37
CA ILE A 125 13.15 8.25 -2.83
C ILE A 125 13.72 6.95 -3.37
N ASP A 126 14.74 7.00 -4.22
CA ASP A 126 15.39 5.82 -4.78
C ASP A 126 16.01 4.91 -3.70
N THR A 127 16.56 5.50 -2.62
CA THR A 127 17.06 4.72 -1.48
C THR A 127 15.93 4.01 -0.74
N LEU A 128 14.84 4.73 -0.45
CA LEU A 128 13.70 4.19 0.29
C LEU A 128 12.97 3.11 -0.50
N GLU A 129 12.85 3.24 -1.82
CA GLU A 129 12.26 2.20 -2.66
C GLU A 129 13.09 0.92 -2.66
N ARG A 130 14.43 1.04 -2.73
CA ARG A 130 15.33 -0.10 -2.63
C ARG A 130 15.26 -0.77 -1.27
N GLU A 131 15.27 0.00 -0.19
CA GLU A 131 15.12 -0.51 1.18
C GLU A 131 13.78 -1.22 1.36
N LYS A 132 12.67 -0.63 0.91
CA LYS A 132 11.34 -1.25 0.96
C LYS A 132 11.30 -2.62 0.27
N ILE A 133 11.94 -2.74 -0.90
CA ILE A 133 12.03 -4.01 -1.62
C ILE A 133 12.82 -5.04 -0.80
N GLU A 134 13.93 -4.63 -0.21
CA GLU A 134 14.79 -5.51 0.59
C GLU A 134 14.10 -5.94 1.90
N ASP A 135 13.51 -5.00 2.62
CA ASP A 135 12.71 -5.26 3.82
C ASP A 135 11.57 -6.23 3.52
N SER A 136 10.87 -6.06 2.39
CA SER A 136 9.81 -6.99 1.97
C SER A 136 10.35 -8.41 1.75
N LYS A 137 11.54 -8.57 1.19
CA LYS A 137 12.18 -9.89 1.05
C LYS A 137 12.56 -10.46 2.42
N GLN A 138 13.14 -9.64 3.30
CA GLN A 138 13.52 -10.07 4.64
C GLN A 138 12.31 -10.52 5.46
N ILE A 139 11.20 -9.77 5.41
CA ILE A 139 9.94 -10.14 6.06
C ILE A 139 9.46 -11.51 5.57
N LYS A 140 9.41 -11.73 4.25
CA LYS A 140 9.00 -13.04 3.68
C LYS A 140 9.90 -14.18 4.14
N LEU A 141 11.21 -13.94 4.24
CA LEU A 141 12.18 -14.93 4.72
C LEU A 141 11.95 -15.25 6.20
N LEU A 142 11.73 -14.22 7.03
CA LEU A 142 11.46 -14.39 8.45
C LEU A 142 10.13 -15.11 8.69
N GLU A 143 9.09 -14.76 7.96
CA GLU A 143 7.79 -15.46 8.01
C GLU A 143 7.94 -16.95 7.64
N ALA A 144 8.67 -17.26 6.58
CA ALA A 144 8.93 -18.65 6.18
C ALA A 144 9.71 -19.44 7.25
N ARG A 145 10.67 -18.77 7.92
CA ARG A 145 11.44 -19.36 9.02
C ARG A 145 10.59 -19.58 10.27
N LEU A 146 9.73 -18.61 10.62
CA LEU A 146 8.77 -18.75 11.72
C LEU A 146 7.80 -19.90 11.46
N GLU A 147 7.24 -20.00 10.26
CA GLU A 147 6.34 -21.10 9.90
C GLU A 147 7.07 -22.46 9.97
N HIS A 148 8.35 -22.51 9.58
CA HIS A 148 9.17 -23.72 9.76
C HIS A 148 9.30 -24.09 11.24
N PHE A 149 9.60 -23.14 12.12
CA PHE A 149 9.70 -23.40 13.56
C PHE A 149 8.37 -23.80 14.19
N GLU A 150 7.25 -23.17 13.83
CA GLU A 150 5.92 -23.56 14.32
C GLU A 150 5.56 -24.99 13.94
N ARG A 151 5.84 -25.39 12.68
CA ARG A 151 5.63 -26.77 12.22
C ARG A 151 6.56 -27.73 12.93
N PHE A 152 7.83 -27.37 13.10
CA PHE A 152 8.82 -28.21 13.77
C PHE A 152 8.45 -28.44 15.24
N HIS A 153 7.99 -27.41 15.95
CA HIS A 153 7.59 -27.53 17.34
C HIS A 153 6.37 -28.45 17.54
N ARG A 154 5.46 -28.49 16.56
CA ARG A 154 4.24 -29.31 16.60
C ARG A 154 4.39 -30.68 15.95
N ILE A 155 5.59 -31.02 15.43
CA ILE A 155 5.78 -32.21 14.59
C ILE A 155 5.54 -33.54 15.32
N SER A 156 5.68 -33.57 16.65
CA SER A 156 5.39 -34.76 17.46
C SER A 156 4.02 -34.71 18.14
N SER A 157 3.22 -33.69 17.90
CA SER A 157 1.95 -33.49 18.60
C SER A 157 0.75 -34.01 17.80
N ILE A 158 -0.19 -34.63 18.50
CA ILE A 158 -1.49 -35.05 17.97
C ILE A 158 -2.61 -34.16 18.50
N GLU A 159 -3.64 -33.99 17.70
CA GLU A 159 -4.87 -33.29 18.05
C GLU A 159 -6.04 -34.30 18.02
N VAL A 160 -6.66 -34.52 19.18
CA VAL A 160 -7.79 -35.41 19.39
C VAL A 160 -9.06 -34.57 19.56
N ARG A 161 -10.00 -34.71 18.63
CA ARG A 161 -11.25 -33.96 18.57
C ARG A 161 -12.45 -34.85 18.92
N ASN A 162 -13.54 -34.19 19.31
CA ASN A 162 -14.82 -34.81 19.67
C ASN A 162 -14.76 -35.72 20.91
N VAL A 163 -13.85 -35.41 21.84
CA VAL A 163 -13.86 -36.00 23.18
C VAL A 163 -14.65 -35.07 24.09
N PRO A 164 -15.77 -35.53 24.69
CA PRO A 164 -16.55 -34.72 25.63
C PRO A 164 -15.67 -34.16 26.75
N LYS A 165 -15.94 -32.91 27.15
CA LYS A 165 -15.30 -32.31 28.33
C LYS A 165 -16.04 -32.71 29.60
N THR A 166 -15.30 -33.14 30.61
CA THR A 166 -15.80 -33.37 31.96
C THR A 166 -15.66 -32.07 32.77
N SER A 167 -16.58 -31.80 33.70
CA SER A 167 -16.62 -30.54 34.47
C SER A 167 -15.36 -30.30 35.31
N VAL A 168 -14.77 -31.37 35.84
CA VAL A 168 -13.50 -31.35 36.58
C VAL A 168 -12.55 -32.30 35.88
N GLU A 169 -11.68 -31.76 35.04
CA GLU A 169 -10.71 -32.55 34.27
C GLU A 169 -9.30 -32.11 34.62
N THR A 170 -8.49 -33.05 35.10
CA THR A 170 -7.09 -32.82 35.46
C THR A 170 -6.14 -33.21 34.32
N LYS A 171 -4.88 -32.76 34.38
CA LYS A 171 -3.85 -33.21 33.41
C LYS A 171 -3.65 -34.73 33.45
N THR A 172 -3.80 -35.36 34.61
CA THR A 172 -3.71 -36.82 34.76
C THR A 172 -4.84 -37.54 34.05
N ASP A 173 -6.07 -36.98 34.07
CA ASP A 173 -7.21 -37.56 33.34
C ASP A 173 -6.99 -37.50 31.82
N LEU A 174 -6.47 -36.38 31.33
CA LEU A 174 -6.10 -36.20 29.92
C LEU A 174 -5.00 -37.18 29.50
N LEU A 175 -3.98 -37.37 30.35
CA LEU A 175 -2.91 -38.34 30.10
C LEU A 175 -3.48 -39.76 30.00
N ASN A 176 -4.31 -40.16 30.97
CA ASN A 176 -4.97 -41.47 30.96
C ASN A 176 -5.84 -41.66 29.72
N LEU A 177 -6.53 -40.61 29.26
CA LEU A 177 -7.34 -40.64 28.05
C LEU A 177 -6.49 -40.87 26.79
N VAL A 178 -5.35 -40.17 26.67
CA VAL A 178 -4.41 -40.37 25.56
C VAL A 178 -3.79 -41.77 25.60
N GLN A 179 -3.50 -42.32 26.78
CA GLN A 179 -3.06 -43.71 26.92
C GLN A 179 -4.13 -44.71 26.48
N LYS A 180 -5.41 -44.48 26.84
CA LYS A 180 -6.56 -45.28 26.36
C LYS A 180 -6.69 -45.22 24.84
N VAL A 181 -6.46 -44.04 24.24
CA VAL A 181 -6.43 -43.89 22.77
C VAL A 181 -5.30 -44.76 22.18
N GLY A 182 -4.10 -44.71 22.76
CA GLY A 182 -2.97 -45.52 22.34
C GLY A 182 -3.26 -47.03 22.39
N THR A 183 -3.76 -47.53 23.51
CA THR A 183 -4.09 -48.95 23.68
C THR A 183 -5.19 -49.41 22.71
N ALA A 184 -6.22 -48.60 22.50
CA ALA A 184 -7.28 -48.88 21.52
C ALA A 184 -6.78 -48.94 20.07
N LEU A 185 -5.63 -48.34 19.77
CA LEU A 185 -4.98 -48.31 18.46
C LEU A 185 -3.79 -49.26 18.36
N SER A 186 -3.60 -50.15 19.33
CA SER A 186 -2.46 -51.08 19.40
C SER A 186 -1.10 -50.38 19.45
N VAL A 187 -1.05 -49.17 20.01
CA VAL A 187 0.17 -48.40 20.31
C VAL A 187 0.13 -48.02 21.79
N PRO A 188 0.50 -48.93 22.71
CA PRO A 188 0.49 -48.63 24.14
C PRO A 188 1.46 -47.48 24.42
N LEU A 189 0.95 -46.42 25.04
CA LEU A 189 1.73 -45.24 25.40
C LEU A 189 2.04 -45.26 26.89
N GLN A 190 3.30 -44.98 27.24
CA GLN A 190 3.71 -44.76 28.62
C GLN A 190 3.60 -43.27 28.97
N ALA A 191 3.58 -42.94 30.25
CA ALA A 191 3.59 -41.53 30.69
C ALA A 191 4.84 -40.79 30.20
N ALA A 192 5.99 -41.48 30.09
CA ALA A 192 7.24 -40.93 29.57
C ALA A 192 7.19 -40.61 28.06
N ASP A 193 6.23 -41.18 27.32
CA ASP A 193 6.06 -40.91 25.88
C ASP A 193 5.32 -39.59 25.61
N ILE A 194 4.71 -39.00 26.64
CA ILE A 194 3.88 -37.80 26.55
C ILE A 194 4.60 -36.67 27.30
N ARG A 195 4.99 -35.63 26.57
CA ARG A 195 5.67 -34.45 27.11
C ARG A 195 4.72 -33.49 27.81
N ASP A 196 3.58 -33.20 27.18
CA ASP A 196 2.51 -32.38 27.76
C ASP A 196 1.17 -32.75 27.13
N VAL A 197 0.09 -32.46 27.85
CA VAL A 197 -1.28 -32.67 27.40
C VAL A 197 -2.19 -31.57 27.93
N TYR A 198 -3.00 -31.00 27.04
CA TYR A 198 -3.89 -29.90 27.37
C TYR A 198 -5.05 -29.79 26.38
N ARG A 199 -6.12 -29.10 26.79
CA ARG A 199 -7.21 -28.74 25.87
C ARG A 199 -6.95 -27.40 25.20
N ILE A 200 -7.34 -27.28 23.94
CA ILE A 200 -7.39 -26.01 23.22
C ILE A 200 -8.77 -25.39 23.43
N ASN A 201 -8.79 -24.13 23.88
CA ASN A 201 -10.02 -23.37 24.01
C ASN A 201 -10.67 -23.16 22.63
N THR A 202 -11.94 -23.53 22.53
CA THR A 202 -12.78 -23.31 21.35
C THR A 202 -14.00 -22.49 21.71
N ARG A 203 -14.68 -21.92 20.71
CA ARG A 203 -15.93 -21.15 20.90
C ARG A 203 -17.01 -21.95 21.64
N LYS A 204 -17.03 -23.27 21.47
CA LYS A 204 -17.91 -24.19 22.21
C LYS A 204 -17.10 -24.82 23.34
N ASP A 205 -17.60 -24.72 24.57
CA ASP A 205 -16.91 -25.27 25.74
C ASP A 205 -17.05 -26.81 25.86
N THR A 206 -18.07 -27.39 25.22
CA THR A 206 -18.41 -28.82 25.37
C THR A 206 -17.48 -29.79 24.65
N ASN A 207 -16.79 -29.34 23.58
CA ASN A 207 -15.98 -30.19 22.69
C ASN A 207 -14.62 -29.55 22.37
N GLN A 208 -13.93 -29.09 23.41
CA GLN A 208 -12.57 -28.55 23.30
C GLN A 208 -11.58 -29.65 22.87
N PRO A 209 -10.83 -29.51 21.76
CA PRO A 209 -9.86 -30.51 21.32
C PRO A 209 -8.75 -30.71 22.36
N ILE A 210 -8.27 -31.95 22.48
CA ILE A 210 -7.11 -32.30 23.30
C ILE A 210 -5.88 -32.33 22.40
N VAL A 211 -4.82 -31.64 22.80
CA VAL A 211 -3.50 -31.77 22.20
C VAL A 211 -2.61 -32.57 23.14
N ALA A 212 -1.95 -33.58 22.59
CA ALA A 212 -0.92 -34.32 23.28
C ALA A 212 0.41 -34.18 22.53
N GLU A 213 1.42 -33.68 23.21
CA GLU A 213 2.78 -33.60 22.70
C GLU A 213 3.51 -34.88 23.02
N LEU A 214 3.91 -35.63 21.99
CA LEU A 214 4.66 -36.86 22.18
C LEU A 214 6.16 -36.57 22.16
N THR A 215 6.94 -37.44 22.79
CA THR A 215 8.40 -37.39 22.74
C THR A 215 8.96 -37.78 21.37
N SER A 216 8.24 -38.65 20.64
CA SER A 216 8.69 -39.20 19.36
C SER A 216 7.71 -38.94 18.22
N VAL A 217 8.25 -38.45 17.10
CA VAL A 217 7.51 -38.32 15.83
C VAL A 217 7.09 -39.68 15.28
N ILE A 218 7.86 -40.74 15.57
CA ILE A 218 7.55 -42.10 15.12
C ILE A 218 6.28 -42.60 15.81
N LEU A 219 6.12 -42.34 17.11
CA LEU A 219 4.90 -42.68 17.85
C LEU A 219 3.70 -41.91 17.29
N ARG A 220 3.88 -40.61 17.04
CA ARG A 220 2.87 -39.78 16.38
C ARG A 220 2.43 -40.36 15.04
N ASP A 221 3.38 -40.70 14.16
CA ASP A 221 3.11 -41.26 12.83
C ASP A 221 2.41 -42.62 12.91
N LYS A 222 2.80 -43.47 13.87
CA LYS A 222 2.14 -44.77 14.14
C LYS A 222 0.69 -44.57 14.56
N ILE A 223 0.40 -43.68 15.52
CA ILE A 223 -0.97 -43.40 15.97
C ILE A 223 -1.83 -42.92 14.80
N ILE A 224 -1.36 -41.92 14.04
CA ILE A 224 -2.11 -41.37 12.90
C ILE A 224 -2.36 -42.43 11.82
N SER A 225 -1.37 -43.27 11.55
CA SER A 225 -1.48 -44.35 10.57
C SER A 225 -2.47 -45.44 11.04
N ASN A 226 -2.39 -45.85 12.30
CA ASN A 226 -3.28 -46.87 12.87
C ASN A 226 -4.74 -46.38 12.94
N VAL A 227 -4.99 -45.09 13.23
CA VAL A 227 -6.34 -44.52 13.14
C VAL A 227 -6.89 -44.58 11.72
N LYS A 228 -6.06 -44.23 10.72
CA LYS A 228 -6.45 -44.30 9.31
C LYS A 228 -6.76 -45.75 8.90
N THR A 229 -5.92 -46.70 9.29
CA THR A 229 -6.11 -48.13 9.01
C THR A 229 -7.37 -48.66 9.71
N HIS A 230 -7.56 -48.35 10.99
CA HIS A 230 -8.74 -48.74 11.76
C HIS A 230 -10.02 -48.22 11.11
N ASN A 231 -10.05 -46.95 10.69
CA ASN A 231 -11.23 -46.37 10.03
C ASN A 231 -11.48 -46.93 8.62
N LYS A 232 -10.44 -47.38 7.91
CA LYS A 232 -10.59 -48.06 6.61
C LYS A 232 -11.19 -49.46 6.79
N LEU A 233 -10.69 -50.22 7.77
CA LEU A 233 -11.19 -51.56 8.09
C LEU A 233 -12.62 -51.51 8.67
N ASN A 234 -12.92 -50.51 9.49
CA ASN A 234 -14.20 -50.34 10.17
C ASN A 234 -14.98 -49.14 9.62
N SER A 235 -15.46 -49.24 8.39
CA SER A 235 -16.14 -48.12 7.71
C SER A 235 -17.44 -47.67 8.41
N GLN A 236 -18.19 -48.62 8.99
CA GLN A 236 -19.45 -48.35 9.72
C GLN A 236 -19.21 -47.92 11.17
N ASN A 237 -18.17 -48.44 11.80
CA ASN A 237 -17.83 -48.19 13.20
C ASN A 237 -16.44 -47.56 13.30
N LYS A 238 -16.34 -46.30 12.86
CA LYS A 238 -15.10 -45.52 12.97
C LYS A 238 -14.67 -45.37 14.43
N PHE A 239 -13.39 -45.06 14.62
CA PHE A 239 -12.81 -44.84 15.94
C PHE A 239 -13.67 -43.84 16.75
N SER A 240 -14.09 -44.24 17.95
CA SER A 240 -15.16 -43.60 18.70
C SER A 240 -14.94 -43.69 20.21
N THR A 241 -15.78 -43.00 20.99
CA THR A 241 -15.74 -42.99 22.46
C THR A 241 -15.85 -44.38 23.07
N SER A 242 -16.56 -45.30 22.41
CA SER A 242 -16.66 -46.70 22.84
C SER A 242 -15.32 -47.43 22.79
N ASN A 243 -14.45 -47.12 21.81
CA ASN A 243 -13.12 -47.76 21.70
C ASN A 243 -12.20 -47.40 22.87
N ILE A 244 -12.39 -46.22 23.46
CA ILE A 244 -11.63 -45.76 24.63
C ILE A 244 -12.39 -45.96 25.95
N LYS A 245 -13.50 -46.71 25.92
CA LYS A 245 -14.31 -47.03 27.11
C LYS A 245 -14.73 -45.79 27.90
N LEU A 246 -15.17 -44.75 27.19
CA LEU A 246 -15.80 -43.59 27.82
C LEU A 246 -17.30 -43.85 27.96
N ASP A 247 -17.85 -43.46 29.10
CA ASP A 247 -19.27 -43.56 29.38
C ASP A 247 -20.08 -42.57 28.54
N GLY A 248 -21.30 -42.97 28.19
CA GLY A 248 -22.25 -42.15 27.44
C GLY A 248 -22.43 -42.57 25.98
N PRO A 249 -23.10 -41.73 25.16
CA PRO A 249 -23.44 -42.08 23.79
C PRO A 249 -22.19 -42.20 22.92
N GLN A 250 -22.20 -43.16 22.00
CA GLN A 250 -21.11 -43.37 21.05
C GLN A 250 -20.95 -42.15 20.15
N LYS A 251 -19.75 -41.54 20.17
CA LYS A 251 -19.39 -40.39 19.33
C LYS A 251 -18.08 -40.68 18.58
N PRO A 252 -17.98 -40.32 17.29
CA PRO A 252 -16.74 -40.51 16.53
C PRO A 252 -15.66 -39.55 17.05
N ILE A 253 -14.47 -40.09 17.29
CA ILE A 253 -13.27 -39.36 17.71
C ILE A 253 -12.37 -39.17 16.49
N PHE A 254 -11.95 -37.93 16.26
CA PHE A 254 -11.06 -37.60 15.15
C PHE A 254 -9.67 -37.29 15.66
N ILE A 255 -8.68 -38.06 15.22
CA ILE A 255 -7.28 -37.88 15.58
C ILE A 255 -6.53 -37.40 14.34
N SER A 256 -5.82 -36.29 14.48
CA SER A 256 -5.10 -35.64 13.39
C SER A 256 -3.76 -35.07 13.87
N GLU A 257 -2.88 -34.70 12.93
CA GLU A 257 -1.68 -33.95 13.26
C GLU A 257 -2.05 -32.58 13.84
N ASN A 258 -1.30 -32.09 14.84
CA ASN A 258 -1.47 -30.72 15.31
C ASN A 258 -0.81 -29.73 14.33
N LEU A 259 -1.57 -29.30 13.33
CA LEU A 259 -1.06 -28.38 12.32
C LEU A 259 -0.90 -26.95 12.86
N ALA A 260 0.09 -26.21 12.37
CA ALA A 260 0.24 -24.78 12.60
C ALA A 260 -0.97 -24.00 12.05
N PRO A 261 -1.35 -22.84 12.61
CA PRO A 261 -2.54 -22.09 12.18
C PRO A 261 -2.56 -21.77 10.68
N GLN A 262 -1.42 -21.34 10.13
CA GLN A 262 -1.28 -21.05 8.69
C GLN A 262 -1.51 -22.32 7.85
N THR A 263 -0.89 -23.44 8.23
CA THR A 263 -1.09 -24.73 7.56
C THR A 263 -2.53 -25.25 7.70
N LYS A 264 -3.20 -25.01 8.84
CA LYS A 264 -4.62 -25.34 9.04
C LYS A 264 -5.51 -24.58 8.05
N LYS A 265 -5.26 -23.26 7.89
CA LYS A 265 -5.95 -22.43 6.90
C LYS A 265 -5.67 -22.93 5.48
N LEU A 266 -4.40 -23.19 5.15
CA LEU A 266 -4.01 -23.68 3.83
C LEU A 266 -4.63 -25.04 3.52
N PHE A 267 -4.69 -25.95 4.49
CA PHE A 267 -5.32 -27.25 4.30
C PHE A 267 -6.83 -27.15 4.08
N PHE A 268 -7.51 -26.21 4.75
CA PHE A 268 -8.92 -25.92 4.50
C PHE A 268 -9.13 -25.45 3.05
N LEU A 269 -8.39 -24.42 2.62
CA LEU A 269 -8.46 -23.90 1.24
C LEU A 269 -8.10 -24.95 0.18
N ALA A 270 -7.09 -25.78 0.46
CA ALA A 270 -6.68 -26.87 -0.42
C ALA A 270 -7.78 -27.93 -0.57
N ARG A 271 -8.57 -28.20 0.48
CA ARG A 271 -9.71 -29.14 0.42
C ARG A 271 -10.89 -28.56 -0.36
N GLU A 272 -11.15 -27.26 -0.24
CA GLU A 272 -12.17 -26.58 -1.04
C GLU A 272 -11.79 -26.61 -2.52
N THR A 273 -10.55 -26.22 -2.83
CA THR A 273 -9.99 -26.28 -4.18
C THR A 273 -10.00 -27.72 -4.72
N ALA A 274 -9.69 -28.71 -3.89
CA ALA A 274 -9.74 -30.11 -4.30
C ALA A 274 -11.14 -30.54 -4.74
N LYS A 275 -12.17 -30.11 -4.00
CA LYS A 275 -13.57 -30.42 -4.30
C LYS A 275 -14.04 -29.73 -5.58
N GLU A 276 -13.64 -28.48 -5.78
CA GLU A 276 -14.03 -27.66 -6.92
C GLU A 276 -13.37 -28.15 -8.24
N PHE A 277 -12.07 -28.48 -8.19
CA PHE A 277 -11.29 -28.84 -9.39
C PHE A 277 -11.08 -30.35 -9.56
N GLY A 278 -11.87 -31.18 -8.86
CA GLY A 278 -11.88 -32.63 -9.06
C GLY A 278 -10.60 -33.36 -8.62
N TYR A 279 -9.91 -32.88 -7.58
CA TYR A 279 -8.82 -33.62 -6.96
C TYR A 279 -9.37 -34.68 -6.00
N LYS A 280 -9.08 -35.97 -6.30
CA LYS A 280 -9.55 -37.10 -5.51
C LYS A 280 -8.96 -37.12 -4.09
N TYR A 281 -7.74 -36.64 -3.90
CA TYR A 281 -7.06 -36.70 -2.60
C TYR A 281 -6.49 -35.35 -2.18
N CYS A 282 -6.70 -35.02 -0.90
CA CYS A 282 -6.07 -33.91 -0.21
C CYS A 282 -5.76 -34.35 1.22
N TRP A 283 -4.49 -34.31 1.63
CA TRP A 283 -4.06 -34.79 2.93
C TRP A 283 -2.89 -33.97 3.48
N THR A 284 -2.64 -34.14 4.77
CA THR A 284 -1.45 -33.60 5.42
C THR A 284 -0.49 -34.71 5.81
N SER A 285 0.81 -34.39 5.77
CA SER A 285 1.86 -35.23 6.32
C SER A 285 3.00 -34.36 6.83
N ARG A 286 3.37 -34.55 8.10
CA ARG A 286 4.44 -33.81 8.78
C ARG A 286 4.26 -32.29 8.66
N GLY A 287 3.05 -31.80 8.86
CA GLY A 287 2.75 -30.37 8.79
C GLY A 287 2.79 -29.78 7.37
N LYS A 288 2.82 -30.60 6.32
CA LYS A 288 2.77 -30.16 4.91
C LYS A 288 1.48 -30.63 4.26
N VAL A 289 0.96 -29.84 3.33
CA VAL A 289 -0.29 -30.11 2.60
C VAL A 289 0.04 -30.69 1.22
N TYR A 290 -0.69 -31.74 0.84
CA TYR A 290 -0.54 -32.43 -0.44
C TYR A 290 -1.89 -32.65 -1.09
N MET A 291 -1.91 -32.57 -2.41
CA MET A 291 -3.08 -32.83 -3.25
C MET A 291 -2.73 -33.78 -4.38
N ARG A 292 -3.68 -34.61 -4.82
CA ARG A 292 -3.51 -35.53 -5.95
C ARG A 292 -4.81 -35.66 -6.73
N ARG A 293 -4.73 -35.55 -8.06
CA ARG A 293 -5.90 -35.52 -8.94
C ARG A 293 -6.59 -36.88 -9.05
N THR A 294 -5.84 -37.90 -9.43
CA THR A 294 -6.33 -39.27 -9.62
C THR A 294 -5.37 -40.29 -9.01
N ASP A 295 -5.79 -41.55 -8.96
CA ASP A 295 -4.88 -42.66 -8.64
C ASP A 295 -3.76 -42.74 -9.67
N GLY A 296 -2.56 -43.08 -9.24
CA GLY A 296 -1.38 -43.12 -10.12
C GLY A 296 -0.72 -41.76 -10.42
N ALA A 297 -1.47 -40.67 -10.49
CA ALA A 297 -0.92 -39.34 -10.81
C ALA A 297 0.12 -38.82 -9.78
N PRO A 298 1.06 -37.93 -10.17
CA PRO A 298 1.93 -37.28 -9.20
C PRO A 298 1.13 -36.42 -8.22
N PHE A 299 1.57 -36.36 -6.97
CA PHE A 299 1.01 -35.45 -5.99
C PHE A 299 1.67 -34.06 -6.10
N VAL A 300 0.90 -33.02 -5.78
CA VAL A 300 1.36 -31.63 -5.70
C VAL A 300 1.46 -31.25 -4.23
N ARG A 301 2.59 -30.65 -3.84
CA ARG A 301 2.76 -30.04 -2.52
C ARG A 301 2.30 -28.60 -2.58
N VAL A 302 1.38 -28.23 -1.69
CA VAL A 302 0.89 -26.85 -1.56
C VAL A 302 1.66 -26.17 -0.43
N ASN A 303 2.46 -25.14 -0.74
CA ASN A 303 3.22 -24.41 0.27
C ASN A 303 2.54 -23.08 0.66
N ASN A 304 1.83 -22.46 -0.27
CA ASN A 304 1.15 -21.19 -0.06
C ASN A 304 -0.14 -21.12 -0.89
N GLU A 305 -0.90 -20.04 -0.71
CA GLU A 305 -2.16 -19.83 -1.43
C GLU A 305 -1.94 -19.64 -2.95
N GLY A 306 -0.81 -19.06 -3.38
CA GLY A 306 -0.46 -18.94 -4.80
C GLY A 306 -0.21 -20.29 -5.50
N ASP A 307 0.22 -21.32 -4.78
CA ASP A 307 0.30 -22.68 -5.32
C ASP A 307 -1.10 -23.25 -5.61
N LEU A 308 -2.13 -22.81 -4.87
CA LEU A 308 -3.52 -23.19 -5.16
C LEU A 308 -4.00 -22.51 -6.45
N GLU A 309 -3.65 -21.25 -6.70
CA GLU A 309 -4.02 -20.56 -7.96
C GLU A 309 -3.45 -21.27 -9.19
N LYS A 310 -2.20 -21.75 -9.11
CA LYS A 310 -1.59 -22.57 -10.18
C LYS A 310 -2.27 -23.92 -10.38
N VAL A 311 -2.91 -24.43 -9.34
CA VAL A 311 -3.71 -25.66 -9.40
C VAL A 311 -5.07 -25.39 -10.04
N LYS A 312 -5.66 -24.22 -9.81
CA LYS A 312 -6.92 -23.80 -10.45
C LYS A 312 -6.80 -23.59 -11.96
N SER A 313 -5.62 -23.18 -12.44
CA SER A 313 -5.36 -22.91 -13.86
C SER A 313 -4.98 -24.14 -14.70
N LYS A 314 -5.00 -25.35 -14.12
CA LYS A 314 -4.68 -26.63 -14.79
C LYS A 314 -5.86 -27.59 -14.84
#